data_AF-A0A1H3RJ81-F1
#
_entry.id   AF-A0A1H3RJ81-F1
#
_cell.length_a   1.000
_cell.length_b   1.000
_cell.length_c   1.000
_cell.angle_alpha   90.00
_cell.angle_beta   90.00
_cell.angle_gamma   90.00
#
_symmetry.space_group_name_H-M   'P 1'
#
loop_
_entity.id
_entity.type
_entity.pdbx_description
1 polymer ?
#
loop_
_entity_poly.entity_id
_entity_poly.type
_entity_poly.pdbx_seq_one_letter_code
_entity_poly.pdbx_strand_id
1 'polypeptide(L)'
;MQGLQPRTAHAADRRRSWRLIHLALLAAAMAPATWAAAATTQAGGAAASTTAAKTGAAPVPRTAAPANAGTTVADVIARLRARAAASQRSPAVRADYLALLRAQGLSEQQLPYPDFAWLRLLFEASRDGGYWNLRWAITDREPNSDAIWRQWQALRAPAPDRATAVAECDELSAFYATLARLGGVHGVGLLWPTSNHTVAVWSRPGPPRETRIVVPTTLIFLGRNDSFGSRGFDPWKQKRIYPYTRADIAPAQRLPPALAGFLIAQADRYADASGLGLQRLRELREGVLKGALGAADAASQARRQRDALPTSAAADRAAYAHFIEAMRGRGPELD
;
A
#
# COMPACT_ATOMS: atom_id res chain seq x y z
N MET A 1 -60.17 -29.75 -17.60
CA MET A 1 -59.19 -28.68 -17.92
C MET A 1 -58.61 -28.23 -16.59
N GLN A 2 -57.50 -28.81 -16.11
CA GLN A 2 -56.12 -28.51 -16.54
C GLN A 2 -55.80 -27.01 -16.47
N GLY A 3 -55.17 -26.60 -15.37
CA GLY A 3 -54.44 -25.35 -15.24
C GLY A 3 -53.04 -25.67 -14.71
N LEU A 4 -52.01 -25.42 -15.52
CA LEU A 4 -50.61 -25.68 -15.17
C LEU A 4 -49.96 -24.39 -14.65
N GLN A 5 -49.27 -24.46 -13.51
CA GLN A 5 -48.27 -23.46 -13.13
C GLN A 5 -46.89 -24.14 -13.02
N PRO A 6 -45.83 -23.59 -13.66
CA PRO A 6 -44.50 -24.17 -13.60
C PRO A 6 -43.81 -23.88 -12.26
N ARG A 7 -43.07 -24.88 -11.76
CA ARG A 7 -42.21 -24.73 -10.57
C ARG A 7 -40.94 -23.91 -10.88
N THR A 8 -40.40 -23.28 -9.84
CA THR A 8 -39.14 -22.52 -9.90
C THR A 8 -37.92 -23.42 -10.13
N ALA A 9 -36.95 -22.93 -10.90
CA ALA A 9 -35.67 -23.61 -11.17
C ALA A 9 -34.50 -22.65 -10.85
N HIS A 10 -33.91 -22.78 -9.66
CA HIS A 10 -32.92 -21.78 -9.18
C HIS A 10 -31.85 -22.35 -8.22
N ALA A 11 -31.03 -23.31 -8.67
CA ALA A 11 -29.80 -23.74 -7.95
C ALA A 11 -28.84 -24.62 -8.79
N ALA A 12 -28.33 -24.15 -9.94
CA ALA A 12 -27.54 -25.02 -10.84
C ALA A 12 -26.21 -24.48 -11.41
N ASP A 13 -25.79 -23.23 -11.17
CA ASP A 13 -24.48 -22.76 -11.69
C ASP A 13 -23.71 -21.80 -10.76
N ARG A 14 -22.95 -22.37 -9.82
CA ARG A 14 -21.88 -21.67 -9.05
C ARG A 14 -20.64 -22.54 -8.75
N ARG A 15 -20.59 -23.80 -9.20
CA ARG A 15 -19.50 -24.75 -8.86
C ARG A 15 -18.47 -24.99 -9.98
N ARG A 16 -18.70 -24.48 -11.21
CA ARG A 16 -17.75 -24.65 -12.33
C ARG A 16 -16.69 -23.54 -12.43
N SER A 17 -17.01 -22.31 -12.03
CA SER A 17 -16.11 -21.14 -12.16
C SER A 17 -14.78 -21.28 -11.39
N TRP A 18 -14.79 -21.90 -10.20
CA TRP A 18 -13.60 -22.01 -9.34
C TRP A 18 -12.50 -22.91 -9.89
N ARG A 19 -12.81 -23.89 -10.76
CA ARG A 19 -11.78 -24.81 -11.31
C ARG A 19 -10.94 -24.20 -12.44
N LEU A 20 -11.42 -23.14 -13.09
CA LEU A 20 -10.69 -22.50 -14.20
C LEU A 20 -9.59 -21.55 -13.69
N ILE A 21 -9.77 -20.95 -12.50
CA ILE A 21 -8.79 -20.02 -11.91
C ILE A 21 -7.48 -20.73 -11.55
N HIS A 22 -7.55 -21.97 -11.05
CA HIS A 22 -6.34 -22.74 -10.69
C HIS A 22 -5.46 -23.14 -11.88
N LEU A 23 -6.00 -23.26 -13.10
CA LEU A 23 -5.23 -23.68 -14.27
C LEU A 23 -4.46 -22.54 -14.95
N ALA A 24 -4.90 -21.29 -14.78
CA ALA A 24 -4.26 -20.13 -15.40
C ALA A 24 -2.94 -19.69 -14.73
N LEU A 25 -2.72 -20.07 -13.46
CA LEU A 25 -1.58 -19.60 -12.65
C LEU A 25 -0.29 -20.43 -12.82
N LEU A 26 -0.35 -21.60 -13.46
CA LEU A 26 0.78 -22.53 -13.59
C LEU A 26 1.67 -22.31 -14.83
N ALA A 27 1.28 -21.43 -15.76
CA ALA A 27 1.90 -21.33 -17.10
C ALA A 27 2.94 -20.21 -17.27
N ALA A 28 3.21 -19.38 -16.25
CA ALA A 28 3.91 -18.11 -16.40
C ALA A 28 5.38 -18.08 -15.88
N ALA A 29 5.97 -19.22 -15.55
CA ALA A 29 7.27 -19.29 -14.86
C ALA A 29 8.29 -20.22 -15.54
N MET A 30 8.85 -19.81 -16.69
CA MET A 30 10.05 -20.43 -17.30
C MET A 30 10.69 -19.49 -18.35
N ALA A 31 11.54 -18.55 -17.93
CA ALA A 31 12.49 -17.84 -18.81
C ALA A 31 13.63 -17.17 -17.98
N PRO A 32 14.91 -17.50 -18.21
CA PRO A 32 16.03 -16.83 -17.54
C PRO A 32 16.48 -15.56 -18.30
N ALA A 33 16.84 -14.50 -17.57
CA ALA A 33 17.40 -13.28 -18.14
C ALA A 33 18.94 -13.28 -18.01
N THR A 34 19.66 -13.20 -19.13
CA THR A 34 21.12 -13.05 -19.15
C THR A 34 21.51 -11.59 -18.97
N TRP A 35 22.52 -11.34 -18.13
CA TRP A 35 23.13 -10.01 -17.96
C TRP A 35 24.40 -9.91 -18.80
N ALA A 36 24.55 -8.80 -19.54
CA ALA A 36 25.81 -8.41 -20.18
C ALA A 36 26.20 -7.02 -19.65
N ALA A 37 27.37 -6.94 -19.01
CA ALA A 37 27.89 -5.68 -18.50
C ALA A 37 28.85 -5.05 -19.52
N ALA A 38 28.59 -3.80 -19.91
CA ALA A 38 29.54 -2.98 -20.64
C ALA A 38 30.25 -2.04 -19.66
N ALA A 39 31.56 -2.15 -19.54
CA ALA A 39 32.37 -1.25 -18.74
C ALA A 39 32.91 -0.10 -19.60
N THR A 40 32.71 1.14 -19.17
CA THR A 40 33.25 2.33 -19.85
C THR A 40 34.49 2.82 -19.10
N THR A 41 35.64 2.81 -19.77
CA THR A 41 36.86 3.44 -19.26
C THR A 41 36.77 4.97 -19.34
N GLN A 42 37.35 5.65 -18.37
CA GLN A 42 37.67 7.08 -18.46
C GLN A 42 39.03 7.33 -17.80
N ALA A 43 39.88 8.15 -18.41
CA ALA A 43 41.27 8.32 -18.02
C ALA A 43 41.80 9.73 -18.33
N GLY A 44 42.74 10.20 -17.51
CA GLY A 44 43.58 11.37 -17.78
C GLY A 44 42.97 12.73 -17.42
N GLY A 45 43.74 13.59 -16.74
CA GLY A 45 43.35 14.97 -16.43
C GLY A 45 43.92 15.49 -15.11
N ALA A 46 45.21 15.82 -15.08
CA ALA A 46 45.87 16.43 -13.92
C ALA A 46 46.53 17.75 -14.31
N ALA A 47 46.47 18.79 -13.46
CA ALA A 47 47.53 19.79 -13.28
C ALA A 47 47.19 20.86 -12.21
N ALA A 48 48.27 21.50 -11.72
CA ALA A 48 48.37 22.87 -11.23
C ALA A 48 47.63 23.30 -9.94
N SER A 49 48.41 23.44 -8.86
CA SER A 49 48.06 24.21 -7.66
C SER A 49 48.32 25.71 -7.84
N THR A 50 47.64 26.55 -7.06
CA THR A 50 48.17 27.87 -6.67
C THR A 50 47.77 28.20 -5.23
N THR A 51 48.75 28.65 -4.43
CA THR A 51 48.58 28.92 -3.00
C THR A 51 48.49 30.43 -2.75
N ALA A 52 47.46 30.89 -2.04
CA ALA A 52 47.36 32.28 -1.58
C ALA A 52 46.74 32.33 -0.19
N ALA A 53 47.57 32.53 0.84
CA ALA A 53 47.11 32.68 2.21
C ALA A 53 46.59 34.12 2.46
N LYS A 54 45.41 34.25 3.07
CA LYS A 54 44.97 35.48 3.72
C LYS A 54 44.32 35.15 5.06
N THR A 55 44.81 35.80 6.11
CA THR A 55 44.38 35.59 7.50
C THR A 55 43.01 36.19 7.76
N GLY A 56 42.09 35.37 8.28
CA GLY A 56 40.75 35.79 8.73
C GLY A 56 40.23 34.84 9.80
N ALA A 57 39.60 35.40 10.82
CA ALA A 57 39.10 34.77 12.06
C ALA A 57 38.84 33.25 12.02
N ALA A 58 39.40 32.53 13.00
CA ALA A 58 39.12 31.11 13.21
C ALA A 58 37.61 30.86 13.41
N PRO A 59 36.95 30.06 12.56
CA PRO A 59 35.56 29.70 12.77
C PRO A 59 35.43 28.83 14.01
N VAL A 60 34.52 29.19 14.93
CA VAL A 60 34.06 28.27 15.97
C VAL A 60 33.58 26.99 15.26
N PRO A 61 34.05 25.79 15.64
CA PRO A 61 33.59 24.55 15.03
C PRO A 61 32.12 24.33 15.36
N ARG A 62 31.22 24.78 14.48
CA ARG A 62 29.85 24.29 14.43
C ARG A 62 29.95 22.79 14.28
N THR A 63 29.49 22.06 15.29
CA THR A 63 29.35 20.61 15.25
C THR A 63 28.59 20.25 13.98
N ALA A 64 29.27 19.63 13.02
CA ALA A 64 28.61 19.19 11.80
C ALA A 64 27.58 18.15 12.21
N ALA A 65 26.28 18.52 12.12
CA ALA A 65 25.21 17.55 12.27
C ALA A 65 25.48 16.43 11.26
N PRO A 66 25.56 15.16 11.67
CA PRO A 66 26.13 14.11 10.84
C PRO A 66 25.28 13.93 9.57
N ALA A 67 25.83 14.39 8.45
CA ALA A 67 25.25 14.13 7.14
C ALA A 67 25.09 12.61 6.98
N ASN A 68 23.89 12.18 6.60
CA ASN A 68 23.45 10.76 6.60
C ASN A 68 23.09 10.16 7.97
N ALA A 69 22.56 10.96 8.90
CA ALA A 69 21.65 10.47 9.95
C ALA A 69 20.33 9.96 9.30
N GLY A 70 20.39 8.77 8.69
CA GLY A 70 19.28 8.20 7.91
C GLY A 70 18.01 7.99 8.73
N THR A 71 16.86 8.24 8.10
CA THR A 71 15.51 8.21 8.67
C THR A 71 15.18 6.85 9.31
N THR A 72 14.69 6.84 10.54
CA THR A 72 14.24 5.63 11.22
C THR A 72 12.81 5.23 10.85
N VAL A 73 12.44 3.98 11.11
CA VAL A 73 11.05 3.52 11.01
C VAL A 73 10.13 4.35 11.91
N ALA A 74 10.59 4.74 13.11
CA ALA A 74 9.85 5.62 14.01
C ALA A 74 9.57 7.00 13.39
N ASP A 75 10.56 7.62 12.73
CA ASP A 75 10.39 8.91 12.05
C ASP A 75 9.37 8.82 10.90
N VAL A 76 9.43 7.75 10.11
CA VAL A 76 8.47 7.50 9.02
C VAL A 76 7.06 7.30 9.59
N ILE A 77 6.90 6.46 10.62
CA ILE A 77 5.59 6.25 11.29
C ILE A 77 5.05 7.55 11.87
N ALA A 78 5.89 8.38 12.52
CA ALA A 78 5.47 9.67 13.06
C ALA A 78 4.99 10.64 11.96
N ARG A 79 5.72 10.75 10.85
CA ARG A 79 5.31 11.57 9.69
C ARG A 79 4.01 11.06 9.06
N LEU A 80 3.86 9.75 8.88
CA LEU A 80 2.63 9.17 8.33
C LEU A 80 1.44 9.34 9.29
N ARG A 81 1.64 9.26 10.61
CA ARG A 81 0.60 9.58 11.62
C ARG A 81 0.18 11.04 11.54
N ALA A 82 1.12 11.98 11.40
CA ALA A 82 0.81 13.38 11.16
C ALA A 82 0.05 13.57 9.83
N ARG A 83 0.40 12.82 8.78
CA ARG A 83 -0.30 12.90 7.48
C ARG A 83 -1.73 12.35 7.53
N ALA A 84 -1.96 11.28 8.30
CA ALA A 84 -3.29 10.75 8.61
C ALA A 84 -4.12 11.69 9.51
N ALA A 85 -3.47 12.46 10.39
CA ALA A 85 -4.15 13.53 11.13
C ALA A 85 -4.58 14.66 10.17
N ALA A 86 -3.70 15.08 9.26
CA ALA A 86 -4.00 16.12 8.28
C ALA A 86 -5.13 15.73 7.30
N SER A 87 -5.22 14.44 6.90
CA SER A 87 -6.20 13.96 5.93
C SER A 87 -7.63 13.84 6.45
N GLN A 88 -7.84 13.88 7.77
CA GLN A 88 -9.18 13.94 8.37
C GLN A 88 -10.00 15.16 7.90
N ARG A 89 -9.32 16.21 7.43
CA ARG A 89 -9.94 17.41 6.85
C ARG A 89 -10.47 17.23 5.43
N SER A 90 -10.12 16.14 4.73
CA SER A 90 -10.63 15.86 3.39
C SER A 90 -12.09 15.39 3.46
N PRO A 91 -13.02 16.02 2.70
CA PRO A 91 -14.40 15.55 2.60
C PRO A 91 -14.51 14.11 2.08
N ALA A 92 -13.58 13.65 1.23
CA ALA A 92 -13.56 12.28 0.72
C ALA A 92 -13.21 11.26 1.81
N VAL A 93 -12.22 11.57 2.66
CA VAL A 93 -11.83 10.72 3.80
C VAL A 93 -12.96 10.64 4.84
N ARG A 94 -13.66 11.76 5.07
CA ARG A 94 -14.85 11.80 5.93
C ARG A 94 -16.02 11.02 5.34
N ALA A 95 -16.22 11.06 4.02
CA ALA A 95 -17.25 10.28 3.33
C ALA A 95 -17.00 8.77 3.43
N ASP A 96 -15.76 8.31 3.22
CA ASP A 96 -15.36 6.90 3.38
C ASP A 96 -15.57 6.42 4.82
N TYR A 97 -15.20 7.24 5.82
CA TYR A 97 -15.43 6.94 7.24
C TYR A 97 -16.91 6.76 7.57
N LEU A 98 -17.76 7.71 7.15
CA LEU A 98 -19.20 7.62 7.37
C LEU A 98 -19.83 6.45 6.59
N ALA A 99 -19.25 6.06 5.45
CA ALA A 99 -19.64 4.85 4.72
C ALA A 99 -19.27 3.57 5.48
N LEU A 100 -18.06 3.48 6.05
CA LEU A 100 -17.64 2.36 6.89
C LEU A 100 -18.55 2.20 8.10
N LEU A 101 -18.83 3.29 8.83
CA LEU A 101 -19.70 3.28 10.01
C LEU A 101 -21.09 2.73 9.68
N ARG A 102 -21.72 3.21 8.60
CA ARG A 102 -23.00 2.67 8.11
C ARG A 102 -22.90 1.20 7.68
N ALA A 103 -21.83 0.81 6.99
CA ALA A 103 -21.63 -0.55 6.50
C ALA A 103 -21.37 -1.58 7.62
N GLN A 104 -20.85 -1.13 8.76
CA GLN A 104 -20.50 -1.97 9.93
C GLN A 104 -21.48 -1.84 11.11
N GLY A 105 -22.42 -0.89 11.06
CA GLY A 105 -23.39 -0.65 12.14
C GLY A 105 -22.79 0.02 13.37
N LEU A 106 -21.83 0.92 13.17
CA LEU A 106 -21.03 1.55 14.23
C LEU A 106 -21.30 3.05 14.39
N SER A 107 -21.12 3.56 15.61
CA SER A 107 -21.06 4.99 15.91
C SER A 107 -19.62 5.52 15.93
N GLU A 108 -19.46 6.85 15.86
CA GLU A 108 -18.17 7.52 15.99
C GLU A 108 -17.48 7.31 17.35
N GLN A 109 -18.25 6.92 18.37
CA GLN A 109 -17.73 6.59 19.70
C GLN A 109 -17.07 5.21 19.74
N GLN A 110 -17.59 4.25 18.97
CA GLN A 110 -17.06 2.88 18.92
C GLN A 110 -15.78 2.79 18.06
N LEU A 111 -15.68 3.63 17.03
CA LEU A 111 -14.60 3.65 16.04
C LEU A 111 -14.13 5.09 15.82
N PRO A 112 -13.08 5.55 16.54
CA PRO A 112 -12.58 6.92 16.42
C PRO A 112 -12.06 7.24 15.01
N TYR A 113 -12.43 8.42 14.51
CA TYR A 113 -11.98 8.92 13.20
C TYR A 113 -10.44 8.99 13.02
N PRO A 114 -9.62 9.30 14.06
CA PRO A 114 -8.16 9.23 13.94
C PRO A 114 -7.59 7.82 13.72
N ASP A 115 -8.19 6.80 14.37
CA ASP A 115 -7.80 5.40 14.14
C ASP A 115 -8.14 5.00 12.70
N PHE A 116 -9.35 5.34 12.22
CA PHE A 116 -9.75 5.10 10.84
C PHE A 116 -8.79 5.75 9.84
N ALA A 117 -8.50 7.04 10.01
CA ALA A 117 -7.66 7.78 9.07
C ALA A 117 -6.24 7.19 8.97
N TRP A 118 -5.70 6.73 10.11
CA TRP A 118 -4.43 6.00 10.15
C TRP A 118 -4.49 4.65 9.43
N LEU A 119 -5.45 3.80 9.81
CA LEU A 119 -5.57 2.44 9.27
C LEU A 119 -5.94 2.44 7.78
N ARG A 120 -6.77 3.38 7.33
CA ARG A 120 -7.05 3.61 5.91
C ARG A 120 -5.81 4.08 5.15
N LEU A 121 -5.03 5.02 5.70
CA LEU A 121 -3.77 5.47 5.07
C LEU A 121 -2.85 4.26 4.84
N LEU A 122 -2.61 3.47 5.90
CA LEU A 122 -1.79 2.26 5.82
C LEU A 122 -2.32 1.26 4.78
N PHE A 123 -3.62 0.96 4.79
CA PHE A 123 -4.25 0.03 3.85
C PHE A 123 -4.05 0.46 2.39
N GLU A 124 -4.33 1.73 2.07
CA GLU A 124 -4.17 2.26 0.71
C GLU A 124 -2.71 2.32 0.25
N ALA A 125 -1.78 2.44 1.21
CA ALA A 125 -0.35 2.41 0.94
C ALA A 125 0.18 0.99 0.70
N SER A 126 -0.17 0.05 1.57
CA SER A 126 0.49 -1.25 1.74
C SER A 126 -0.24 -2.44 1.12
N ARG A 127 -1.37 -2.22 0.42
CA ARG A 127 -2.03 -3.27 -0.36
C ARG A 127 -1.33 -3.54 -1.70
N ASP A 128 -1.63 -4.67 -2.34
CA ASP A 128 -1.20 -5.00 -3.71
C ASP A 128 -1.62 -3.89 -4.68
N GLY A 129 -0.67 -3.27 -5.39
CA GLY A 129 -0.92 -2.10 -6.22
C GLY A 129 -1.24 -0.80 -5.45
N GLY A 130 -1.11 -0.81 -4.12
CA GLY A 130 -1.15 0.38 -3.27
C GLY A 130 -0.03 1.37 -3.58
N TYR A 131 -0.10 2.58 -3.05
CA TYR A 131 0.81 3.65 -3.45
C TYR A 131 2.25 3.55 -2.90
N TRP A 132 2.60 2.51 -2.13
CA TRP A 132 3.99 2.14 -1.89
C TRP A 132 4.53 1.08 -2.85
N ASN A 133 3.76 0.72 -3.88
CA ASN A 133 4.14 -0.23 -4.91
C ASN A 133 4.54 -1.61 -4.36
N LEU A 134 3.82 -2.11 -3.34
CA LEU A 134 3.90 -3.52 -3.00
C LEU A 134 3.15 -4.34 -4.05
N ARG A 135 3.76 -5.43 -4.52
CA ARG A 135 3.19 -6.31 -5.55
C ARG A 135 2.91 -7.69 -4.98
N TRP A 136 1.67 -8.15 -5.09
CA TRP A 136 1.33 -9.51 -4.71
C TRP A 136 1.90 -10.54 -5.70
N ALA A 137 2.47 -11.60 -5.15
CA ALA A 137 2.73 -12.88 -5.81
C ALA A 137 2.66 -13.99 -4.75
N ILE A 138 2.58 -15.25 -5.20
CA ILE A 138 2.78 -16.41 -4.31
C ILE A 138 4.26 -16.44 -3.90
N THR A 139 4.53 -16.74 -2.63
CA THR A 139 5.87 -16.83 -2.06
C THR A 139 6.09 -18.05 -1.16
N ASP A 140 5.01 -18.74 -0.76
CA ASP A 140 5.03 -19.94 0.08
C ASP A 140 5.75 -19.72 1.44
N ARG A 141 5.42 -18.61 2.13
CA ARG A 141 6.01 -18.22 3.43
C ARG A 141 4.99 -18.11 4.56
N GLU A 142 5.49 -18.25 5.78
CA GLU A 142 4.74 -18.00 7.02
C GLU A 142 4.31 -16.53 7.17
N PRO A 143 3.17 -16.22 7.83
CA PRO A 143 2.66 -14.86 8.00
C PRO A 143 3.54 -13.97 8.89
N ASN A 144 4.53 -13.34 8.26
CA ASN A 144 5.39 -12.31 8.84
C ASN A 144 5.86 -11.31 7.77
N SER A 145 6.36 -10.15 8.18
CA SER A 145 6.81 -9.10 7.25
C SER A 145 8.32 -8.99 7.06
N ASP A 146 9.10 -9.90 7.64
CA ASP A 146 10.58 -9.87 7.67
C ASP A 146 11.18 -9.81 6.25
N ALA A 147 10.54 -10.45 5.27
CA ALA A 147 10.95 -10.45 3.87
C ALA A 147 10.65 -9.12 3.14
N ILE A 148 9.59 -8.39 3.52
CA ILE A 148 9.29 -7.06 2.98
C ILE A 148 10.34 -6.07 3.48
N TRP A 149 10.62 -6.08 4.80
CA TRP A 149 11.67 -5.24 5.39
C TRP A 149 13.04 -5.52 4.77
N ARG A 150 13.39 -6.78 4.51
CA ARG A 150 14.66 -7.17 3.87
C ARG A 150 14.79 -6.63 2.44
N GLN A 151 13.72 -6.72 1.62
CA GLN A 151 13.68 -6.14 0.28
C GLN A 151 13.82 -4.61 0.34
N TRP A 152 13.11 -3.96 1.27
CA TRP A 152 13.16 -2.53 1.50
C TRP A 152 14.55 -2.01 1.96
N GLN A 153 15.31 -2.79 2.73
CA GLN A 153 16.71 -2.46 3.07
C GLN A 153 17.66 -2.53 1.86
N ALA A 154 17.41 -3.44 0.92
CA ALA A 154 18.21 -3.60 -0.29
C ALA A 154 17.87 -2.57 -1.38
N LEU A 155 16.66 -1.98 -1.36
CA LEU A 155 16.16 -1.10 -2.41
C LEU A 155 16.91 0.24 -2.47
N ARG A 156 17.61 0.47 -3.59
CA ARG A 156 18.39 1.71 -3.82
C ARG A 156 17.58 2.82 -4.51
N ALA A 157 16.75 2.46 -5.49
CA ALA A 157 16.01 3.40 -6.33
C ALA A 157 14.53 2.98 -6.42
N PRO A 158 13.69 3.34 -5.42
CA PRO A 158 12.25 3.24 -5.56
C PRO A 158 11.76 4.17 -6.67
N ALA A 159 10.77 3.74 -7.45
CA ALA A 159 10.12 4.60 -8.44
C ALA A 159 8.67 4.17 -8.66
N PRO A 160 7.80 5.05 -9.18
CA PRO A 160 6.35 4.79 -9.25
C PRO A 160 5.94 3.65 -10.20
N ASP A 161 6.82 3.23 -11.11
CA ASP A 161 6.62 2.21 -12.15
C ASP A 161 6.97 0.77 -11.70
N ARG A 162 7.70 0.61 -10.59
CA ARG A 162 8.30 -0.67 -10.16
C ARG A 162 7.93 -1.04 -8.74
N ALA A 163 8.01 -2.34 -8.42
CA ALA A 163 7.69 -2.83 -7.09
C ALA A 163 8.78 -2.42 -6.08
N THR A 164 8.39 -2.00 -4.86
CA THR A 164 9.35 -1.78 -3.76
C THR A 164 9.67 -3.08 -3.02
N ALA A 165 8.69 -3.99 -2.96
CA ALA A 165 8.85 -5.38 -2.53
C ALA A 165 7.74 -6.26 -3.15
N VAL A 166 8.01 -7.56 -3.25
CA VAL A 166 7.07 -8.61 -3.64
C VAL A 166 6.74 -9.45 -2.41
N ALA A 167 5.45 -9.73 -2.20
CA ALA A 167 4.97 -10.42 -0.99
C ALA A 167 3.61 -11.12 -1.19
N GLU A 168 3.33 -12.15 -0.39
CA GLU A 168 2.04 -12.86 -0.40
C GLU A 168 1.00 -12.22 0.56
N CYS A 169 -0.24 -12.72 0.61
CA CYS A 169 -1.38 -12.12 1.30
C CYS A 169 -1.24 -12.10 2.84
N ASP A 170 -0.54 -13.09 3.37
CA ASP A 170 -0.07 -13.26 4.73
C ASP A 170 1.03 -12.25 5.08
N GLU A 171 2.10 -12.20 4.28
CA GLU A 171 3.19 -11.23 4.45
C GLU A 171 2.67 -9.79 4.43
N LEU A 172 1.78 -9.45 3.48
CA LEU A 172 1.16 -8.12 3.36
C LEU A 172 0.20 -7.81 4.52
N SER A 173 -0.54 -8.81 5.02
CA SER A 173 -1.43 -8.65 6.18
C SER A 173 -0.67 -8.50 7.50
N ALA A 174 0.42 -9.25 7.67
CA ALA A 174 1.35 -9.15 8.80
C ALA A 174 2.09 -7.80 8.80
N PHE A 175 2.50 -7.33 7.61
CA PHE A 175 3.10 -6.01 7.43
C PHE A 175 2.14 -4.88 7.80
N TYR A 176 0.92 -4.93 7.28
CA TYR A 176 -0.14 -3.99 7.66
C TYR A 176 -0.39 -3.97 9.19
N ALA A 177 -0.49 -5.15 9.82
CA ALA A 177 -0.70 -5.25 11.27
C ALA A 177 0.50 -4.73 12.09
N THR A 178 1.73 -4.95 11.61
CA THR A 178 2.96 -4.39 12.19
C THR A 178 2.93 -2.86 12.17
N LEU A 179 2.60 -2.27 11.02
CA LEU A 179 2.50 -0.81 10.86
C LEU A 179 1.38 -0.22 11.74
N ALA A 180 0.21 -0.87 11.79
CA ALA A 180 -0.89 -0.45 12.65
C ALA A 180 -0.47 -0.36 14.13
N ARG A 181 0.22 -1.41 14.62
CA ARG A 181 0.77 -1.49 15.97
C ARG A 181 1.86 -0.44 16.23
N LEU A 182 2.77 -0.20 15.28
CA LEU A 182 3.80 0.84 15.39
C LEU A 182 3.20 2.25 15.46
N GLY A 183 2.08 2.50 14.77
CA GLY A 183 1.31 3.75 14.88
C GLY A 183 0.41 3.85 16.12
N GLY A 184 0.50 2.91 17.06
CA GLY A 184 -0.25 2.93 18.32
C GLY A 184 -1.73 2.49 18.22
N VAL A 185 -2.15 1.85 17.12
CA VAL A 185 -3.53 1.33 17.00
C VAL A 185 -3.56 -0.17 17.26
N HIS A 186 -4.31 -0.54 18.29
CA HIS A 186 -4.47 -1.91 18.77
C HIS A 186 -5.72 -2.59 18.17
N GLY A 187 -5.89 -3.88 18.45
CA GLY A 187 -7.00 -4.69 17.94
C GLY A 187 -6.84 -5.18 16.51
N VAL A 188 -5.71 -4.88 15.84
CA VAL A 188 -5.38 -5.44 14.53
C VAL A 188 -4.72 -6.82 14.70
N GLY A 189 -5.21 -7.80 13.96
CA GLY A 189 -4.71 -9.17 13.94
C GLY A 189 -4.98 -9.83 12.58
N LEU A 190 -4.80 -11.15 12.54
CA LEU A 190 -4.95 -11.96 11.33
C LEU A 190 -6.14 -12.92 11.43
N LEU A 191 -6.80 -13.12 10.30
CA LEU A 191 -7.64 -14.28 10.01
C LEU A 191 -6.88 -15.20 9.07
N TRP A 192 -6.94 -16.49 9.38
CA TRP A 192 -6.10 -17.61 8.92
C TRP A 192 -4.63 -17.52 9.38
N PRO A 193 -4.03 -18.68 9.72
CA PRO A 193 -2.57 -18.79 9.72
C PRO A 193 -1.99 -20.00 8.96
N THR A 194 -2.77 -21.01 8.55
CA THR A 194 -2.28 -22.15 7.73
C THR A 194 -3.35 -22.68 6.76
N SER A 195 -2.98 -22.86 5.48
CA SER A 195 -3.75 -23.41 4.33
C SER A 195 -4.90 -22.61 3.71
N ASN A 196 -5.36 -21.51 4.33
CA ASN A 196 -6.52 -20.60 3.90
C ASN A 196 -5.61 -19.29 3.70
N HIS A 197 -5.78 -18.54 2.60
CA HIS A 197 -5.22 -17.20 2.40
C HIS A 197 -5.45 -16.29 3.62
N THR A 198 -4.38 -15.70 4.14
CA THR A 198 -4.44 -14.84 5.32
C THR A 198 -4.97 -13.45 4.99
N VAL A 199 -5.79 -12.87 5.88
CA VAL A 199 -6.27 -11.49 5.76
C VAL A 199 -6.21 -10.75 7.10
N ALA A 200 -5.76 -9.50 7.07
CA ALA A 200 -5.78 -8.63 8.25
C ALA A 200 -7.22 -8.28 8.66
N VAL A 201 -7.44 -8.17 9.97
CA VAL A 201 -8.72 -7.76 10.56
C VAL A 201 -8.47 -6.78 11.70
N TRP A 202 -9.29 -5.73 11.79
CA TRP A 202 -9.34 -4.84 12.94
C TRP A 202 -10.59 -5.17 13.77
N SER A 203 -10.38 -5.64 14.99
CA SER A 203 -11.46 -5.83 15.96
C SER A 203 -11.70 -4.55 16.76
N ARG A 204 -12.97 -4.17 16.89
CA ARG A 204 -13.44 -3.15 17.85
C ARG A 204 -14.33 -3.82 18.90
N PRO A 205 -14.11 -3.57 20.21
CA PRO A 205 -15.05 -4.00 21.24
C PRO A 205 -16.40 -3.27 21.08
N GLY A 206 -17.50 -4.00 21.30
CA GLY A 206 -18.84 -3.44 21.21
C GLY A 206 -19.92 -4.47 21.57
N PRO A 207 -21.15 -4.03 21.87
CA PRO A 207 -22.30 -4.90 22.07
C PRO A 207 -22.94 -5.30 20.72
N PRO A 208 -23.53 -6.50 20.60
CA PRO A 208 -23.50 -7.62 21.56
C PRO A 208 -22.21 -8.46 21.47
N ARG A 209 -21.32 -8.16 20.50
CA ARG A 209 -20.03 -8.82 20.28
C ARG A 209 -19.10 -7.87 19.51
N GLU A 210 -17.80 -8.19 19.49
CA GLU A 210 -16.80 -7.45 18.72
C GLU A 210 -17.21 -7.22 17.25
N THR A 211 -16.90 -6.04 16.71
CA THR A 211 -17.06 -5.76 15.28
C THR A 211 -15.74 -6.03 14.58
N ARG A 212 -15.77 -6.93 13.60
CA ARG A 212 -14.59 -7.41 12.85
C ARG A 212 -14.53 -6.74 11.48
N ILE A 213 -13.63 -5.79 11.33
CA ILE A 213 -13.47 -4.99 10.11
C ILE A 213 -12.35 -5.59 9.27
N VAL A 214 -12.69 -6.18 8.12
CA VAL A 214 -11.71 -6.82 7.23
C VAL A 214 -10.83 -5.78 6.54
N VAL A 215 -9.53 -6.04 6.47
CA VAL A 215 -8.55 -5.23 5.75
C VAL A 215 -7.95 -6.07 4.61
N PRO A 216 -8.58 -6.10 3.43
CA PRO A 216 -8.22 -7.00 2.34
C PRO A 216 -7.01 -6.50 1.54
N THR A 217 -5.79 -6.90 1.94
CA THR A 217 -4.53 -6.37 1.39
C THR A 217 -4.19 -6.82 -0.06
N THR A 218 -4.98 -7.71 -0.68
CA THR A 218 -4.68 -8.32 -2.00
C THR A 218 -5.93 -8.52 -2.88
N LEU A 219 -5.73 -8.77 -4.18
CA LEU A 219 -6.83 -9.02 -5.13
C LEU A 219 -7.74 -10.20 -4.78
N ILE A 220 -7.25 -11.26 -4.12
CA ILE A 220 -8.13 -12.42 -3.81
C ILE A 220 -9.27 -12.04 -2.85
N PHE A 221 -9.14 -10.90 -2.16
CA PHE A 221 -10.18 -10.31 -1.31
C PHE A 221 -10.67 -8.93 -1.79
N LEU A 222 -10.21 -8.45 -2.95
CA LEU A 222 -10.57 -7.14 -3.52
C LEU A 222 -11.15 -7.27 -4.93
N GLY A 223 -12.47 -7.27 -5.05
CA GLY A 223 -13.14 -6.88 -6.29
C GLY A 223 -12.96 -5.39 -6.59
N ARG A 224 -13.43 -4.94 -7.76
CA ARG A 224 -13.23 -3.55 -8.23
C ARG A 224 -13.90 -2.46 -7.39
N ASN A 225 -14.82 -2.84 -6.51
CA ASN A 225 -15.55 -1.94 -5.62
C ASN A 225 -15.23 -2.20 -4.13
N ASP A 226 -14.34 -3.16 -3.83
CA ASP A 226 -13.96 -3.49 -2.47
C ASP A 226 -12.87 -2.54 -1.95
N SER A 227 -12.90 -2.30 -0.64
CA SER A 227 -12.04 -1.34 0.04
C SER A 227 -11.87 -1.69 1.52
N PHE A 228 -11.34 -0.76 2.31
CA PHE A 228 -11.21 -0.90 3.76
C PHE A 228 -12.56 -1.22 4.44
N GLY A 229 -12.64 -2.37 5.13
CA GLY A 229 -13.89 -2.83 5.74
C GLY A 229 -14.89 -3.46 4.77
N SER A 230 -14.44 -3.96 3.62
CA SER A 230 -15.23 -4.77 2.69
C SER A 230 -16.00 -5.90 3.39
N ARG A 231 -17.17 -6.22 2.81
CA ARG A 231 -18.05 -7.33 3.21
C ARG A 231 -17.98 -8.54 2.25
N GLY A 232 -17.06 -8.54 1.29
CA GLY A 232 -16.83 -9.67 0.36
C GLY A 232 -16.21 -10.89 1.07
N PHE A 233 -15.41 -10.64 2.10
CA PHE A 233 -14.99 -11.65 3.08
C PHE A 233 -15.92 -11.62 4.30
N ASP A 234 -16.28 -12.80 4.82
CA ASP A 234 -17.07 -12.93 6.05
C ASP A 234 -16.14 -13.25 7.23
N PRO A 235 -15.88 -12.30 8.15
CA PRO A 235 -14.95 -12.47 9.26
C PRO A 235 -15.47 -13.41 10.36
N TRP A 236 -16.69 -13.96 10.24
CA TRP A 236 -17.26 -14.93 11.18
C TRP A 236 -17.13 -16.38 10.71
N LYS A 237 -16.75 -16.63 9.45
CA LYS A 237 -16.36 -17.98 8.97
C LYS A 237 -15.17 -18.56 9.75
N GLN A 238 -14.33 -17.69 10.32
CA GLN A 238 -13.26 -18.06 11.23
C GLN A 238 -13.63 -17.71 12.66
N LYS A 239 -13.51 -18.68 13.57
CA LYS A 239 -13.87 -18.48 14.99
C LYS A 239 -12.91 -17.51 15.69
N ARG A 240 -11.61 -17.65 15.46
CA ARG A 240 -10.52 -16.97 16.17
C ARG A 240 -9.85 -15.90 15.30
N ILE A 241 -9.63 -14.72 15.88
CA ILE A 241 -8.63 -13.76 15.41
C ILE A 241 -7.29 -14.13 16.07
N TYR A 242 -6.19 -14.09 15.31
CA TYR A 242 -4.84 -14.27 15.80
C TYR A 242 -4.20 -12.89 16.02
N PRO A 243 -3.93 -12.45 17.26
CA PRO A 243 -3.33 -11.14 17.52
C PRO A 243 -1.92 -11.05 16.93
N TYR A 244 -1.61 -10.01 16.16
CA TYR A 244 -0.29 -9.86 15.56
C TYR A 244 0.65 -9.06 16.47
N THR A 245 1.32 -9.76 17.37
CA THR A 245 2.20 -9.17 18.40
C THR A 245 3.68 -9.16 18.04
N ARG A 246 4.09 -9.77 16.91
CA ARG A 246 5.49 -9.87 16.49
C ARG A 246 6.16 -8.50 16.29
N ALA A 247 7.48 -8.48 16.47
CA ALA A 247 8.35 -7.32 16.30
C ALA A 247 9.26 -7.48 15.07
N ASP A 248 8.65 -7.65 13.90
CA ASP A 248 9.32 -7.85 12.58
C ASP A 248 10.30 -6.72 12.21
N ILE A 249 10.18 -5.55 12.86
CA ILE A 249 11.10 -4.43 12.71
C ILE A 249 11.26 -3.67 14.04
N ALA A 250 12.48 -3.20 14.31
CA ALA A 250 12.75 -2.29 15.43
C ALA A 250 12.40 -0.84 15.04
N PRO A 251 11.75 -0.03 15.90
CA PRO A 251 11.43 1.37 15.58
C PRO A 251 12.66 2.22 15.24
N ALA A 252 13.81 1.94 15.88
CA ALA A 252 15.09 2.61 15.64
C ALA A 252 15.82 2.12 14.37
N GLN A 253 15.32 1.09 13.68
CA GLN A 253 15.92 0.64 12.42
C GLN A 253 15.84 1.77 11.38
N ARG A 254 16.95 2.03 10.69
CA ARG A 254 16.98 3.00 9.59
C ARG A 254 16.47 2.38 8.29
N LEU A 255 15.80 3.17 7.46
CA LEU A 255 15.47 2.83 6.08
C LEU A 255 16.43 3.56 5.12
N PRO A 256 16.65 3.06 3.89
CA PRO A 256 17.35 3.82 2.85
C PRO A 256 16.67 5.18 2.63
N PRO A 257 17.40 6.32 2.59
CA PRO A 257 16.79 7.65 2.51
C PRO A 257 15.83 7.84 1.33
N ALA A 258 16.19 7.33 0.14
CA ALA A 258 15.33 7.38 -1.04
C ALA A 258 14.01 6.61 -0.85
N LEU A 259 14.03 5.47 -0.12
CA LEU A 259 12.81 4.75 0.24
C LEU A 259 11.99 5.55 1.25
N ALA A 260 12.59 6.04 2.33
CA ALA A 260 11.87 6.84 3.33
C ALA A 260 11.19 8.07 2.69
N GLY A 261 11.91 8.80 1.83
CA GLY A 261 11.38 9.91 1.03
C GLY A 261 10.23 9.49 0.12
N PHE A 262 10.39 8.40 -0.64
CA PHE A 262 9.33 7.86 -1.50
C PHE A 262 8.06 7.50 -0.71
N LEU A 263 8.18 6.74 0.39
CA LEU A 263 7.02 6.30 1.18
C LEU A 263 6.21 7.48 1.74
N ILE A 264 6.89 8.52 2.21
CA ILE A 264 6.27 9.75 2.71
C ILE A 264 5.64 10.53 1.55
N ALA A 265 6.39 10.80 0.48
CA ALA A 265 5.93 11.58 -0.66
C ALA A 265 4.72 10.95 -1.38
N GLN A 266 4.61 9.62 -1.44
CA GLN A 266 3.41 8.96 -1.95
C GLN A 266 2.22 9.17 -1.00
N ALA A 267 2.39 9.00 0.32
CA ALA A 267 1.32 9.27 1.29
C ALA A 267 0.85 10.73 1.22
N ASP A 268 1.76 11.68 1.03
CA ASP A 268 1.45 13.10 0.91
C ASP A 268 0.52 13.41 -0.28
N ARG A 269 0.72 12.71 -1.40
CA ARG A 269 -0.01 12.91 -2.66
C ARG A 269 -1.34 12.13 -2.73
N TYR A 270 -1.50 11.05 -1.96
CA TYR A 270 -2.65 10.14 -2.07
C TYR A 270 -3.60 10.12 -0.86
N ALA A 271 -3.18 10.46 0.36
CA ALA A 271 -3.98 10.20 1.57
C ALA A 271 -5.37 10.89 1.62
N ASP A 272 -5.53 12.03 0.93
CA ASP A 272 -6.77 12.82 0.91
C ASP A 272 -7.79 12.39 -0.15
N ALA A 273 -7.37 11.60 -1.15
CA ALA A 273 -8.23 11.09 -2.22
C ALA A 273 -9.26 10.08 -1.68
N SER A 274 -10.35 9.80 -2.41
CA SER A 274 -11.37 8.83 -2.01
C SER A 274 -10.91 7.39 -2.18
N GLY A 275 -11.45 6.46 -1.39
CA GLY A 275 -11.16 5.02 -1.54
C GLY A 275 -11.51 4.48 -2.94
N LEU A 276 -12.53 5.04 -3.59
CA LEU A 276 -12.90 4.71 -4.97
C LEU A 276 -11.88 5.28 -5.99
N GLY A 277 -11.39 6.50 -5.79
CA GLY A 277 -10.33 7.09 -6.59
C GLY A 277 -9.03 6.28 -6.49
N LEU A 278 -8.65 5.94 -5.26
CA LEU A 278 -7.46 5.15 -4.94
C LEU A 278 -7.56 3.70 -5.44
N GLN A 279 -8.72 3.03 -5.33
CA GLN A 279 -8.96 1.69 -5.88
C GLN A 279 -8.71 1.63 -7.40
N ARG A 280 -9.24 2.60 -8.17
CA ARG A 280 -9.04 2.67 -9.62
C ARG A 280 -7.58 2.94 -10.00
N LEU A 281 -6.92 3.86 -9.30
CA LEU A 281 -5.49 4.12 -9.48
C LEU A 281 -4.62 2.92 -9.09
N ARG A 282 -5.06 2.16 -8.09
CA ARG A 282 -4.45 0.91 -7.64
C ARG A 282 -4.60 -0.20 -8.68
N GLU A 283 -5.76 -0.37 -9.32
CA GLU A 283 -5.94 -1.28 -10.46
C GLU A 283 -4.98 -0.94 -11.63
N LEU A 284 -4.85 0.35 -11.97
CA LEU A 284 -3.91 0.79 -13.02
C LEU A 284 -2.44 0.53 -12.63
N ARG A 285 -2.06 0.85 -11.39
CA ARG A 285 -0.70 0.59 -10.87
C ARG A 285 -0.39 -0.89 -10.85
N GLU A 286 -1.31 -1.72 -10.36
CA GLU A 286 -1.16 -3.17 -10.28
C GLU A 286 -0.90 -3.79 -11.67
N GLY A 287 -1.62 -3.32 -12.69
CA GLY A 287 -1.39 -3.71 -14.08
C GLY A 287 0.04 -3.42 -14.55
N VAL A 288 0.61 -2.27 -14.18
CA VAL A 288 2.01 -1.90 -14.49
C VAL A 288 2.98 -2.79 -13.70
N LEU A 289 2.79 -2.96 -12.39
CA LEU A 289 3.66 -3.77 -11.52
C LEU A 289 3.68 -5.27 -11.90
N LYS A 290 2.61 -5.76 -12.56
CA LYS A 290 2.49 -7.14 -13.06
C LYS A 290 2.80 -7.26 -14.56
N GLY A 291 3.20 -6.18 -15.24
CA GLY A 291 3.57 -6.16 -16.66
C GLY A 291 2.40 -6.31 -17.64
N ALA A 292 1.16 -6.29 -17.15
CA ALA A 292 -0.07 -6.43 -17.93
C ALA A 292 -0.55 -5.10 -18.56
N LEU A 293 0.08 -3.97 -18.21
CA LEU A 293 -0.25 -2.63 -18.71
C LEU A 293 1.02 -1.78 -18.84
N GLY A 294 1.20 -1.10 -19.97
CA GLY A 294 2.28 -0.14 -20.14
C GLY A 294 2.05 1.12 -19.30
N ALA A 295 3.13 1.71 -18.76
CA ALA A 295 3.02 2.93 -17.93
C ALA A 295 2.36 4.10 -18.70
N ALA A 296 2.66 4.25 -19.99
CA ALA A 296 2.00 5.24 -20.86
C ALA A 296 0.49 5.00 -21.04
N ASP A 297 0.06 3.74 -21.10
CA ASP A 297 -1.36 3.36 -21.17
C ASP A 297 -2.06 3.56 -19.83
N ALA A 298 -1.39 3.26 -18.71
CA ALA A 298 -1.86 3.55 -17.37
C ALA A 298 -2.06 5.07 -17.17
N ALA A 299 -1.10 5.90 -17.59
CA ALA A 299 -1.23 7.36 -17.59
C ALA A 299 -2.39 7.84 -18.47
N SER A 300 -2.62 7.20 -19.62
CA SER A 300 -3.68 7.55 -20.56
C SER A 300 -5.07 7.12 -20.07
N GLN A 301 -5.19 5.98 -19.38
CA GLN A 301 -6.42 5.55 -18.70
C GLN A 301 -6.71 6.44 -17.49
N ALA A 302 -5.71 6.73 -16.65
CA ALA A 302 -5.84 7.63 -15.52
C ALA A 302 -6.29 9.03 -15.96
N ARG A 303 -5.79 9.55 -17.09
CA ARG A 303 -6.27 10.81 -17.67
C ARG A 303 -7.76 10.77 -17.99
N ARG A 304 -8.24 9.76 -18.72
CA ARG A 304 -9.68 9.62 -19.03
C ARG A 304 -10.54 9.49 -17.76
N GLN A 305 -10.08 8.75 -16.77
CA GLN A 305 -10.76 8.61 -15.48
C GLN A 305 -10.80 9.93 -14.69
N ARG A 306 -9.70 10.67 -14.64
CA ARG A 306 -9.58 12.00 -14.01
C ARG A 306 -10.48 13.04 -14.66
N ASP A 307 -10.48 13.08 -15.98
CA ASP A 307 -11.17 14.12 -16.74
C ASP A 307 -12.70 13.94 -16.67
N ALA A 308 -13.17 12.72 -16.38
CA ALA A 308 -14.55 12.40 -16.02
C ALA A 308 -14.93 12.68 -14.54
N LEU A 309 -14.01 13.10 -13.67
CA LEU A 309 -14.33 13.50 -12.29
C LEU A 309 -14.85 14.95 -12.24
N PRO A 310 -15.88 15.27 -11.42
CA PRO A 310 -16.32 16.64 -11.22
C PRO A 310 -15.22 17.48 -10.55
N THR A 311 -15.19 18.78 -10.80
CA THR A 311 -14.19 19.71 -10.25
C THR A 311 -14.16 19.72 -8.71
N SER A 312 -15.30 19.43 -8.06
CA SER A 312 -15.42 19.28 -6.61
C SER A 312 -14.66 18.08 -6.03
N ALA A 313 -14.35 17.06 -6.83
CA ALA A 313 -13.51 15.92 -6.44
C ALA A 313 -12.00 16.29 -6.51
N ALA A 314 -11.62 17.43 -5.94
CA ALA A 314 -10.29 18.04 -6.10
C ALA A 314 -9.16 17.13 -5.61
N ALA A 315 -9.33 16.47 -4.46
CA ALA A 315 -8.32 15.54 -3.92
C ALA A 315 -8.09 14.32 -4.82
N ASP A 316 -9.15 13.73 -5.38
CA ASP A 316 -9.02 12.68 -6.39
C ASP A 316 -8.32 13.22 -7.64
N ARG A 317 -8.79 14.34 -8.21
CA ARG A 317 -8.20 14.94 -9.42
C ARG A 317 -6.70 15.25 -9.25
N ALA A 318 -6.26 15.62 -8.05
CA ALA A 318 -4.84 15.79 -7.70
C ALA A 318 -4.07 14.46 -7.63
N ALA A 319 -4.64 13.44 -6.98
CA ALA A 319 -4.04 12.10 -6.90
C ALA A 319 -3.87 11.46 -8.29
N TYR A 320 -4.87 11.60 -9.17
CA TYR A 320 -4.79 11.20 -10.57
C TYR A 320 -3.74 12.01 -11.33
N ALA A 321 -3.64 13.33 -11.13
CA ALA A 321 -2.61 14.15 -11.78
C ALA A 321 -1.19 13.72 -11.38
N HIS A 322 -0.95 13.42 -10.10
CA HIS A 322 0.33 12.87 -9.63
C HIS A 322 0.62 11.50 -10.25
N PHE A 323 -0.36 10.58 -10.28
CA PHE A 323 -0.19 9.28 -10.93
C PHE A 323 0.18 9.41 -12.42
N ILE A 324 -0.46 10.32 -13.14
CA ILE A 324 -0.23 10.54 -14.58
C ILE A 324 1.21 10.96 -14.86
N GLU A 325 1.78 11.92 -14.12
CA GLU A 325 3.18 12.35 -14.32
C GLU A 325 4.19 11.32 -13.76
N ALA A 326 3.86 10.66 -12.65
CA ALA A 326 4.65 9.56 -12.10
C ALA A 326 4.81 8.40 -13.10
N MET A 327 3.75 8.05 -13.84
CA MET A 327 3.77 7.06 -14.93
C MET A 327 4.47 7.53 -16.21
N ARG A 328 4.85 8.81 -16.32
CA ARG A 328 5.58 9.39 -17.47
C ARG A 328 7.09 9.44 -17.27
N GLY A 329 7.60 8.84 -16.20
CA GLY A 329 9.00 9.04 -15.76
C GLY A 329 9.25 10.44 -15.18
N ARG A 330 8.21 11.28 -15.05
CA ARG A 330 8.24 12.61 -14.42
C ARG A 330 7.73 12.52 -12.98
N GLY A 331 8.26 11.55 -12.23
CA GLY A 331 8.19 11.59 -10.78
C GLY A 331 8.91 12.84 -10.26
N PRO A 332 8.60 13.32 -9.05
CA PRO A 332 9.32 14.45 -8.48
C PRO A 332 10.81 14.11 -8.36
N GLU A 333 11.66 15.05 -8.76
CA GLU A 333 13.04 15.07 -8.31
C GLU A 333 13.04 15.11 -6.78
N LEU A 334 13.92 14.33 -6.16
CA LEU A 334 14.07 14.26 -4.71
C LEU A 334 15.26 15.14 -4.34
N ASP A 335 14.97 16.41 -4.02
CA ASP A 335 15.89 17.37 -3.40
C ASP A 335 16.38 16.88 -2.01
#